data_AF-A0A380GZR9-F1
#
_entry.id   AF-A0A380GZR9-F1
#
_cell.length_a   1.000
_cell.length_b   1.000
_cell.length_c   1.000
_cell.angle_alpha   90.00
_cell.angle_beta   90.00
_cell.angle_gamma   90.00
#
_symmetry.space_group_name_H-M   'P 1'
#
loop_
_entity.id
_entity.type
_entity.pdbx_description
1 polymer ?
#
loop_
_entity_poly.entity_id
_entity_poly.type
_entity_poly.pdbx_seq_one_letter_code
_entity_poly.pdbx_strand_id
1 'polypeptide(L)' 'MNHETTQSDWRTVANCLASQDYVSIVKGLVRHFTAIEDEEILDKIYEDFMNDDAITTLLNNDFQDIINHYLSK' A
#
# COMPACT_ATOMS: atom_id res chain seq x y z
N MET A 1 -1.15 27.70 20.49
CA MET A 1 -1.29 27.10 19.14
C MET A 1 -1.45 25.61 19.38
N ASN A 2 -2.62 25.04 19.09
CA ASN A 2 -2.95 23.66 19.43
C ASN A 2 -2.27 22.69 18.45
N HIS A 3 -1.66 21.63 18.99
CA HIS A 3 -1.15 20.50 18.22
C HIS A 3 -2.33 19.65 17.72
N GLU A 4 -2.87 19.99 16.55
CA GLU A 4 -3.78 19.13 15.78
C GLU A 4 -3.05 18.62 14.51
N THR A 5 -1.86 18.04 14.65
CA THR A 5 -0.97 17.85 13.49
C THR A 5 -0.80 16.41 13.01
N THR A 6 -1.36 15.38 13.66
CA THR A 6 -1.08 13.97 13.25
C THR A 6 -2.26 13.30 12.54
N GLN A 7 -3.50 13.60 12.96
CA GLN A 7 -4.70 13.02 12.33
C GLN A 7 -4.96 13.59 10.92
N SER A 8 -4.61 14.87 10.72
CA SER A 8 -4.76 15.58 9.45
C SER A 8 -3.84 15.02 8.36
N ASP A 9 -2.61 14.68 8.73
CA ASP A 9 -1.61 14.19 7.78
C ASP A 9 -1.97 12.80 7.25
N TRP A 10 -2.39 11.89 8.15
CA TRP A 10 -2.84 10.56 7.74
C TRP A 10 -4.09 10.59 6.87
N ARG A 11 -5.04 11.51 7.15
CA ARG A 11 -6.23 11.68 6.31
C ARG A 11 -5.88 12.14 4.90
N THR A 12 -4.84 12.97 4.77
CA THR A 12 -4.33 13.44 3.48
C THR A 12 -3.67 12.28 2.71
N VAL A 13 -2.86 11.48 3.40
CA VAL A 13 -2.24 10.27 2.82
C VAL A 13 -3.30 9.27 2.38
N ALA A 14 -4.31 9.01 3.22
CA ALA A 14 -5.41 8.09 2.90
C ALA A 14 -6.23 8.54 1.68
N ASN A 15 -6.56 9.83 1.59
CA ASN A 15 -7.25 10.38 0.42
C ASN A 15 -6.38 10.29 -0.86
N CYS A 16 -5.07 10.52 -0.73
CA CYS A 16 -4.14 10.38 -1.85
C CYS A 16 -4.07 8.93 -2.33
N LEU A 17 -3.95 7.98 -1.40
CA LEU A 17 -3.96 6.55 -1.71
C LEU A 17 -5.28 6.11 -2.33
N ALA A 18 -6.42 6.56 -1.80
CA ALA A 18 -7.74 6.23 -2.35
C ALA A 18 -7.98 6.78 -3.77
N SER A 19 -7.23 7.83 -4.17
CA SER A 19 -7.31 8.43 -5.50
C SER A 19 -6.35 7.81 -6.53
N GLN A 20 -5.50 6.86 -6.12
CA GLN A 20 -4.52 6.22 -6.99
C GLN A 20 -4.86 4.74 -7.21
N ASP A 21 -4.55 4.26 -8.42
CA ASP A 21 -4.63 2.84 -8.71
C ASP A 21 -3.65 2.05 -7.83
N TYR A 22 -4.06 0.85 -7.42
CA TYR A 22 -3.24 -0.06 -6.62
C TYR A 22 -1.83 -0.25 -7.21
N VAL A 23 -1.73 -0.36 -8.54
CA VAL A 23 -0.47 -0.45 -9.29
C VAL A 23 0.44 0.73 -8.98
N SER A 24 -0.08 1.95 -9.08
CA SER A 24 0.66 3.19 -8.88
C SER A 24 1.12 3.35 -7.43
N ILE A 25 0.32 2.89 -6.48
CA ILE A 25 0.69 2.87 -5.06
C ILE A 25 1.88 1.94 -4.82
N VAL A 26 1.81 0.70 -5.32
CA VAL A 26 2.88 -0.30 -5.14
C VAL A 26 4.17 0.19 -5.80
N LYS A 27 4.12 0.65 -7.05
CA LYS A 27 5.28 1.22 -7.74
C LYS A 27 5.84 2.45 -7.03
N GLY A 28 4.97 3.33 -6.52
CA GLY A 28 5.36 4.50 -5.74
C GLY A 28 6.09 4.15 -4.45
N LEU A 29 5.65 3.11 -3.74
CA LEU A 29 6.34 2.59 -2.56
C LEU A 29 7.72 2.02 -2.92
N VAL A 30 7.80 1.22 -3.98
CA VAL A 30 9.08 0.65 -4.44
C VAL A 30 10.06 1.77 -4.80
N ARG A 31 9.62 2.77 -5.58
CA ARG A 31 10.41 3.99 -5.89
C ARG A 31 10.94 4.65 -4.62
N HIS A 32 10.07 4.88 -3.64
CA HIS A 32 10.43 5.56 -2.40
C HIS A 32 11.50 4.82 -1.58
N PHE A 33 11.38 3.50 -1.46
CA PHE A 33 12.30 2.71 -0.62
C PHE A 33 13.58 2.28 -1.33
N THR A 34 13.56 2.16 -2.67
CA THR A 34 14.67 1.58 -3.43
C THR A 34 15.38 2.57 -4.36
N ALA A 35 14.82 3.78 -4.53
CA ALA A 35 15.26 4.79 -5.50
C ALA A 35 15.29 4.31 -6.96
N ILE A 36 14.60 3.21 -7.29
CA ILE A 36 14.43 2.75 -8.66
C ILE A 36 13.45 3.69 -9.37
N GLU A 37 13.90 4.38 -10.42
CA GLU A 37 13.04 5.27 -11.22
C GLU A 37 12.59 4.67 -12.55
N ASP A 38 13.24 3.58 -12.98
CA ASP A 38 12.98 2.89 -14.24
C ASP A 38 11.61 2.20 -14.21
N GLU A 39 10.72 2.65 -15.09
CA GLU A 39 9.33 2.16 -15.15
C GLU A 39 9.25 0.70 -15.60
N GLU A 40 10.13 0.23 -16.50
CA GLU A 40 10.11 -1.17 -16.95
C GLU A 40 10.53 -2.12 -15.82
N ILE A 41 11.48 -1.69 -14.98
CA ILE A 41 11.89 -2.46 -13.80
C ILE A 41 10.73 -2.49 -12.79
N LEU A 42 10.02 -1.38 -12.58
CA LEU A 42 8.88 -1.31 -11.68
C LEU A 42 7.69 -2.13 -12.17
N ASP A 43 7.44 -2.17 -13.48
CA ASP A 43 6.45 -3.03 -14.10
C ASP A 43 6.74 -4.50 -13.83
N LYS A 44 8.00 -4.94 -14.04
CA LYS A 44 8.40 -6.32 -13.76
C LYS A 44 8.28 -6.69 -12.29
N ILE A 45 8.69 -5.80 -11.39
CA ILE A 45 8.53 -6.02 -9.94
C ILE A 45 7.05 -6.14 -9.57
N TYR A 46 6.18 -5.31 -10.15
CA TYR A 46 4.74 -5.38 -9.92
C TYR A 46 4.13 -6.68 -10.49
N GLU A 47 4.49 -7.06 -11.72
CA GLU A 47 4.04 -8.30 -12.35
C GLU A 47 4.50 -9.53 -11.58
N ASP A 48 5.77 -9.59 -11.17
CA ASP A 48 6.30 -10.68 -10.35
C ASP A 48 5.60 -10.73 -8.99
N PHE A 49 5.39 -9.58 -8.34
CA PHE A 49 4.68 -9.52 -7.06
C PHE A 49 3.21 -9.94 -7.16
N MET A 50 2.50 -9.57 -8.23
CA MET A 50 1.08 -9.94 -8.45
C MET A 50 0.89 -11.39 -8.88
N ASN A 51 1.82 -11.93 -9.67
CA ASN A 51 1.77 -13.32 -10.12
C ASN A 51 2.30 -14.29 -9.06
N ASP A 52 2.99 -13.80 -8.03
CA ASP A 52 3.39 -14.61 -6.90
C ASP A 52 2.16 -14.88 -6.02
N ASP A 53 1.88 -16.18 -5.77
CA ASP A 53 0.92 -16.66 -4.76
C ASP A 53 1.19 -16.05 -3.37
N ALA A 54 2.33 -15.36 -3.20
CA ALA A 54 2.64 -14.49 -2.08
C ALA A 54 1.60 -13.41 -1.79
N ILE A 55 0.88 -12.78 -2.74
CA ILE A 55 -0.18 -11.80 -2.37
C ILE A 55 -1.39 -12.50 -1.75
N THR A 56 -1.81 -13.62 -2.34
CA THR A 56 -2.84 -14.52 -1.79
C THR A 56 -2.44 -15.03 -0.40
N THR A 57 -1.13 -15.19 -0.17
CA THR A 57 -0.55 -15.56 1.13
C THR A 57 -0.34 -14.36 2.07
N LEU A 58 -0.11 -13.14 1.57
CA LEU A 58 0.12 -11.92 2.36
C LEU A 58 -1.21 -11.38 2.90
N LEU A 59 -2.27 -11.51 2.11
CA LEU A 59 -3.66 -11.46 2.55
C LEU A 59 -4.05 -12.78 3.23
N ASN A 60 -3.13 -13.38 4.01
CA ASN A 60 -3.34 -14.57 4.82
C ASN A 60 -4.57 -14.42 5.71
N ASN A 61 -5.06 -15.56 6.21
CA ASN A 61 -6.02 -15.63 7.30
C ASN A 61 -5.63 -14.73 8.48
N ASP A 62 -4.34 -14.63 8.85
CA ASP A 62 -3.91 -13.76 9.96
C ASP A 62 -4.16 -12.27 9.70
N PHE A 63 -3.91 -11.79 8.48
CA PHE A 63 -4.17 -10.40 8.12
C PHE A 63 -5.67 -10.15 7.94
N GLN A 64 -6.40 -11.12 7.39
CA GLN A 64 -7.86 -11.11 7.32
C GLN A 64 -8.50 -11.11 8.71
N ASP A 65 -7.97 -11.85 9.67
CA ASP A 65 -8.45 -11.91 11.06
C ASP A 65 -8.23 -10.58 11.78
N ILE A 66 -7.10 -9.91 11.53
CA ILE A 66 -6.86 -8.54 12.00
C ILE A 66 -7.87 -7.57 11.37
N ILE A 67 -8.08 -7.63 10.05
CA ILE A 67 -9.08 -6.79 9.37
C ILE A 67 -10.48 -7.04 9.94
N ASN A 68 -10.90 -8.30 10.06
CA ASN A 68 -12.19 -8.70 10.60
C ASN A 68 -12.38 -8.25 12.05
N HIS A 69 -11.33 -8.32 12.88
CA HIS A 69 -11.38 -7.83 14.26
C HIS A 69 -11.74 -6.34 14.33
N TYR A 70 -11.23 -5.52 13.41
CA TYR A 70 -11.51 -4.08 13.38
C TYR A 70 -12.80 -3.73 12.62
N LEU A 71 -13.22 -4.52 11.64
CA LEU A 71 -14.45 -4.30 10.86
C LEU A 71 -15.72 -4.86 11.52
N SER A 72 -15.60 -5.89 12.37
CA SER A 72 -16.73 -6.50 13.08
C SER A 72 -17.22 -5.67 14.29
N LYS A 73 -17.01 -4.35 14.26
CA LYS A 73 -17.31 -3.41 15.34
C LYS A 73 -18.49 -2.50 15.01
#